data_AF-G2FU61-F1
#
_entry.id   AF-G2FU61-F1
#
_cell.length_a   1.000
_cell.length_b   1.000
_cell.length_c   1.000
_cell.angle_alpha   90.00
_cell.angle_beta   90.00
_cell.angle_gamma   90.00
#
_symmetry.space_group_name_H-M   'P 1'
#
loop_
_entity.id
_entity.type
_entity.pdbx_description
1 polymer ?
#
loop_
_entity_poly.entity_id
_entity_poly.type
_entity_poly.pdbx_seq_one_letter_code
_entity_poly.pdbx_strand_id
1 'polypeptide(L)'
;MPINSFDDYPMSFKPDRADLSPPIYLSLSLALEQEIISGKLPPQRELADFLDINLGTVTRAYKTCQLKGVIYTVKGKGSFVSPNAKFSSGQLSENIFVNKNTQIELGIMSPFYSVDNITLAAAREVINSPEATRLLRYGTPRGMERYHLHPHREQITFASGSQNALNIVLAALFDYRDKIAVDEYTYPSFVGIANLLNIKLFPIKNDDYGMNPEELGKICRLNKIQGKT
;
A
#
# COMPACT_ATOMS: atom_id res chain seq x y z
N MET A 1 -39.85 -21.45 -1.72
CA MET A 1 -38.98 -22.09 -0.71
C MET A 1 -37.55 -22.02 -1.24
N PRO A 2 -36.59 -21.39 -0.54
CA PRO A 2 -35.19 -21.55 -0.91
C PRO A 2 -34.76 -22.99 -0.59
N ILE A 3 -33.98 -23.58 -1.50
CA ILE A 3 -33.75 -25.04 -1.61
C ILE A 3 -32.60 -25.58 -0.75
N ASN A 4 -31.89 -24.77 0.04
CA ASN A 4 -30.87 -25.31 0.94
C ASN A 4 -31.14 -24.87 2.39
N SER A 5 -31.04 -25.83 3.30
CA SER A 5 -30.70 -25.54 4.69
C SER A 5 -29.24 -25.05 4.67
N PHE A 6 -29.05 -23.75 4.81
CA PHE A 6 -27.75 -23.08 4.70
C PHE A 6 -27.02 -22.96 6.05
N ASP A 7 -27.60 -23.50 7.12
CA ASP A 7 -27.00 -23.52 8.47
C ASP A 7 -25.61 -24.18 8.47
N ASP A 8 -25.40 -25.13 7.55
CA ASP A 8 -24.15 -25.89 7.39
C ASP A 8 -23.24 -25.38 6.26
N TYR A 9 -23.51 -24.21 5.66
CA TYR A 9 -22.63 -23.70 4.60
C TYR A 9 -21.24 -23.37 5.18
N PRO A 10 -20.15 -23.94 4.63
CA PRO A 10 -18.80 -23.69 5.12
C PRO A 10 -18.40 -22.26 4.76
N MET A 11 -18.51 -21.35 5.73
CA MET A 11 -18.04 -19.97 5.62
C MET A 11 -16.66 -19.83 6.25
N SER A 12 -15.75 -19.23 5.50
CA SER A 12 -14.40 -18.87 5.94
C SER A 12 -14.36 -17.69 6.93
N PHE A 13 -15.49 -16.99 7.09
CA PHE A 13 -15.65 -15.84 7.97
C PHE A 13 -17.09 -15.83 8.51
N LYS A 14 -17.24 -15.82 9.84
CA LYS A 14 -18.54 -15.90 10.55
C LYS A 14 -18.53 -14.93 11.75
N PRO A 15 -18.72 -13.61 11.53
CA PRO A 15 -18.78 -12.66 12.63
C PRO A 15 -20.10 -12.82 13.38
N ASP A 16 -20.13 -12.47 14.67
CA ASP A 16 -21.39 -12.39 15.41
C ASP A 16 -22.12 -11.09 15.05
N ARG A 17 -23.43 -11.17 14.80
CA ARG A 17 -24.26 -9.99 14.58
C ARG A 17 -24.29 -9.10 15.81
N ALA A 18 -24.21 -9.65 17.02
CA ALA A 18 -24.23 -8.88 18.26
C ALA A 18 -23.05 -7.90 18.37
N ASP A 19 -21.93 -8.21 17.71
CA ASP A 19 -20.73 -7.37 17.68
C ASP A 19 -20.81 -6.23 16.65
N LEU A 20 -21.82 -6.24 15.78
CA LEU A 20 -21.98 -5.25 14.70
C LEU A 20 -22.73 -4.00 15.17
N SER A 21 -22.02 -2.86 15.17
CA SER A 21 -22.60 -1.56 15.51
C SER A 21 -23.03 -0.77 14.26
N PRO A 22 -24.10 0.05 14.35
CA PRO A 22 -24.44 0.99 13.29
C PRO A 22 -23.34 2.06 13.06
N PRO A 23 -22.98 2.40 11.81
CA PRO A 23 -23.49 1.83 10.56
C PRO A 23 -22.95 0.41 10.31
N ILE A 24 -23.85 -0.56 10.14
CA ILE A 24 -23.52 -2.00 10.08
C ILE A 24 -22.49 -2.32 8.99
N TYR A 25 -22.57 -1.65 7.83
CA TYR A 25 -21.61 -1.90 6.74
C TYR A 25 -20.17 -1.49 7.11
N LEU A 26 -19.97 -0.49 7.97
CA LEU A 26 -18.66 -0.07 8.44
C LEU A 26 -18.12 -1.04 9.48
N SER A 27 -18.95 -1.38 10.48
CA SER A 27 -18.57 -2.36 11.50
C SER A 27 -18.25 -3.72 10.88
N LEU A 28 -19.04 -4.17 9.89
CA LEU A 28 -18.75 -5.38 9.13
C LEU A 28 -17.44 -5.26 8.32
N SER A 29 -17.16 -4.10 7.73
CA SER A 29 -15.87 -3.89 7.02
C SER A 29 -14.66 -3.96 7.96
N LEU A 30 -14.81 -3.49 9.20
CA LEU A 30 -13.76 -3.56 10.22
C LEU A 30 -13.55 -5.00 10.72
N ALA A 31 -14.62 -5.75 10.95
CA ALA A 31 -14.53 -7.16 11.30
C ALA A 31 -13.83 -7.97 10.19
N LEU A 32 -14.20 -7.73 8.92
CA LEU A 32 -13.51 -8.30 7.76
C LEU A 32 -12.02 -7.94 7.72
N GLU A 33 -11.63 -6.72 8.10
CA GLU A 33 -10.23 -6.30 8.14
C GLU A 33 -9.42 -6.99 9.25
N GLN A 34 -10.03 -7.29 10.40
CA GLN A 34 -9.33 -7.81 11.56
C GLN A 34 -9.20 -9.34 11.52
N GLU A 35 -10.28 -10.04 11.19
CA GLU A 35 -10.36 -11.49 11.33
C GLU A 35 -9.83 -12.26 10.12
N ILE A 36 -9.84 -11.63 8.95
CA ILE A 36 -9.49 -12.32 7.71
C ILE A 36 -7.98 -12.39 7.54
N ILE A 37 -7.48 -13.62 7.35
CA ILE A 37 -6.04 -13.89 7.19
C ILE A 37 -5.71 -14.21 5.74
N SER A 38 -6.45 -15.12 5.11
CA SER A 38 -6.24 -15.52 3.71
C SER A 38 -7.45 -16.27 3.16
N GLY A 39 -7.50 -16.49 1.84
CA GLY A 39 -8.46 -17.39 1.21
C GLY A 39 -9.61 -16.70 0.49
N LYS A 40 -10.69 -17.45 0.28
CA LYS A 40 -11.90 -17.00 -0.42
C LYS A 40 -12.95 -16.55 0.59
N LEU A 41 -13.59 -15.41 0.34
CA LEU A 41 -14.67 -14.89 1.17
C LEU A 41 -15.99 -15.63 0.94
N PRO A 42 -16.89 -15.64 1.93
CA PRO A 42 -18.26 -16.10 1.76
C PRO A 42 -18.97 -15.34 0.62
N PRO A 43 -19.90 -15.97 -0.11
CA PRO A 43 -20.75 -15.24 -1.04
C PRO A 43 -21.59 -14.20 -0.29
N GLN A 44 -21.77 -13.01 -0.87
CA GLN A 44 -22.44 -11.89 -0.19
C GLN A 44 -23.90 -12.19 0.23
N ARG A 45 -24.60 -13.05 -0.53
CA ARG A 45 -25.97 -13.48 -0.19
C ARG A 45 -25.99 -14.36 1.04
N GLU A 46 -25.13 -15.37 1.07
CA GLU A 46 -24.99 -16.28 2.22
C GLU A 46 -24.62 -15.52 3.50
N LEU A 47 -23.69 -14.57 3.41
CA LEU A 47 -23.32 -13.76 4.57
C LEU A 47 -24.44 -12.82 5.01
N ALA A 48 -25.24 -12.32 4.06
CA ALA A 48 -26.41 -11.48 4.39
C ALA A 48 -27.49 -12.29 5.10
N ASP A 49 -27.76 -13.51 4.62
CA ASP A 49 -28.74 -14.42 5.19
C ASP A 49 -28.28 -14.92 6.57
N PHE A 50 -27.01 -15.31 6.74
CA PHE A 50 -26.43 -15.72 8.01
C PHE A 50 -26.50 -14.64 9.09
N LEU A 51 -26.20 -13.39 8.73
CA LEU A 51 -26.28 -12.25 9.65
C LEU A 51 -27.70 -11.68 9.77
N ASP A 52 -28.65 -12.16 8.97
CA ASP A 52 -30.01 -11.62 8.83
C ASP A 52 -30.03 -10.09 8.58
N ILE A 53 -29.16 -9.63 7.68
CA ILE A 53 -29.05 -8.22 7.27
C ILE A 53 -29.30 -8.03 5.78
N ASN A 54 -29.61 -6.80 5.37
CA ASN A 54 -29.82 -6.49 3.97
C ASN A 54 -28.55 -6.75 3.13
N LEU A 55 -28.70 -7.46 2.00
CA LEU A 55 -27.64 -7.71 1.02
C LEU A 55 -26.89 -6.43 0.58
N GLY A 56 -27.60 -5.30 0.47
CA GLY A 56 -27.01 -4.00 0.15
C GLY A 56 -25.99 -3.52 1.20
N THR A 57 -26.19 -3.87 2.47
CA THR A 57 -25.25 -3.59 3.56
C THR A 57 -23.97 -4.41 3.40
N VAL A 58 -24.10 -5.72 3.12
CA VAL A 58 -22.94 -6.60 2.86
C VAL A 58 -22.20 -6.16 1.59
N THR A 59 -22.93 -5.81 0.54
CA THR A 59 -22.36 -5.30 -0.72
C THR A 59 -21.55 -4.03 -0.47
N ARG A 60 -22.07 -3.10 0.35
CA ARG A 60 -21.33 -1.90 0.75
C ARG A 60 -20.09 -2.23 1.56
N ALA A 61 -20.17 -3.15 2.52
CA ALA A 61 -19.01 -3.58 3.32
C ALA A 61 -17.90 -4.16 2.43
N TYR A 62 -18.25 -5.09 1.52
CA TYR A 62 -17.27 -5.68 0.58
C TYR A 62 -16.68 -4.64 -0.34
N LYS A 63 -17.50 -3.71 -0.85
CA LYS A 63 -17.02 -2.60 -1.68
C LYS A 63 -16.05 -1.69 -0.90
N THR A 64 -16.33 -1.42 0.38
CA THR A 64 -15.42 -0.67 1.26
C THR A 64 -14.09 -1.40 1.42
N CYS A 65 -14.11 -2.71 1.75
CA CYS A 65 -12.89 -3.51 1.86
C CYS A 65 -12.12 -3.59 0.54
N GLN A 66 -12.83 -3.66 -0.60
CA GLN A 66 -12.21 -3.67 -1.92
C GLN A 66 -11.54 -2.33 -2.24
N LEU A 67 -12.19 -1.20 -1.92
CA LEU A 67 -11.60 0.14 -2.08
C LEU A 67 -10.39 0.35 -1.17
N LYS A 68 -10.39 -0.26 0.02
CA LYS A 68 -9.23 -0.27 0.94
C LYS A 68 -8.12 -1.25 0.52
N GLY A 69 -8.34 -2.06 -0.53
CA GLY A 69 -7.37 -3.06 -0.99
C GLY A 69 -7.24 -4.30 -0.09
N VAL A 70 -8.14 -4.47 0.88
CA VAL A 70 -8.18 -5.62 1.81
C VAL A 70 -8.64 -6.89 1.08
N ILE A 71 -9.50 -6.73 0.08
CA ILE A 71 -10.04 -7.83 -0.72
C ILE A 71 -9.99 -7.49 -2.22
N TYR A 72 -9.98 -8.51 -3.07
CA TYR A 72 -10.14 -8.36 -4.51
C TYR A 72 -11.19 -9.34 -5.04
N THR A 73 -11.82 -9.02 -6.17
CA THR A 73 -12.88 -9.84 -6.75
C THR A 73 -12.45 -10.37 -8.12
N VAL A 74 -12.59 -11.68 -8.30
CA VAL A 74 -12.37 -12.34 -9.59
C VAL A 74 -13.72 -12.71 -10.18
N LYS A 75 -14.04 -12.15 -11.36
CA LYS A 75 -15.32 -12.37 -12.04
C LYS A 75 -15.58 -13.87 -12.21
N GLY A 76 -16.73 -14.34 -11.72
CA GLY A 76 -17.13 -15.75 -11.76
C GLY A 76 -16.49 -16.66 -10.69
N LYS A 77 -15.45 -16.22 -9.98
CA LYS A 77 -14.80 -17.01 -8.92
C LYS A 77 -15.09 -16.52 -7.50
N GLY A 78 -15.51 -15.27 -7.32
CA GLY A 78 -15.88 -14.68 -6.03
C GLY A 78 -14.88 -13.64 -5.53
N SER A 79 -14.97 -13.30 -4.24
CA SER A 79 -14.07 -12.36 -3.58
C SER A 79 -13.00 -13.11 -2.76
N PHE A 80 -11.79 -12.58 -2.74
CA PHE A 80 -10.63 -13.17 -2.09
C PHE A 80 -9.92 -12.12 -1.23
N VAL A 81 -9.25 -12.58 -0.19
CA VAL A 81 -8.39 -11.74 0.64
C VAL A 81 -7.17 -11.31 -0.16
N SER A 82 -6.88 -10.02 -0.20
CA SER A 82 -5.66 -9.53 -0.84
C SER A 82 -4.43 -10.12 -0.14
N PRO A 83 -3.41 -10.59 -0.88
CA PRO A 83 -2.17 -11.07 -0.28
C PRO A 83 -1.53 -10.04 0.66
N ASN A 84 -1.78 -8.75 0.37
CA ASN A 84 -1.27 -7.63 1.14
C ASN A 84 -2.30 -7.00 2.10
N ALA A 85 -3.42 -7.68 2.40
CA ALA A 85 -4.55 -7.10 3.15
C ALA A 85 -4.18 -6.55 4.54
N LYS A 86 -3.15 -7.10 5.20
CA LYS A 86 -2.64 -6.64 6.51
C LYS A 86 -1.42 -5.72 6.43
N PHE A 87 -0.94 -5.40 5.22
CA PHE A 87 0.17 -4.48 5.03
C PHE A 87 -0.36 -3.05 5.10
N SER A 88 -0.68 -2.61 6.31
CA SER A 88 -0.75 -1.19 6.59
C SER A 88 0.66 -0.64 6.40
N SER A 89 0.85 0.29 5.47
CA SER A 89 2.14 0.91 5.13
C SER A 89 2.88 1.56 6.32
N GLY A 90 2.26 1.62 7.50
CA GLY A 90 2.87 2.06 8.77
C GLY A 90 3.10 0.98 9.84
N GLN A 91 2.69 -0.28 9.64
CA GLN A 91 2.90 -1.39 10.61
C GLN A 91 4.05 -2.33 10.23
N LEU A 92 4.91 -1.84 9.35
CA LEU A 92 6.00 -2.55 8.70
C LEU A 92 7.20 -2.82 9.63
N SER A 93 7.16 -2.46 10.93
CA SER A 93 8.39 -2.47 11.73
C SER A 93 8.50 -3.55 12.82
N GLU A 94 7.43 -4.17 13.34
CA GLU A 94 7.63 -5.11 14.48
C GLU A 94 6.73 -6.36 14.56
N ASN A 95 5.55 -6.37 13.92
CA ASN A 95 4.51 -7.38 14.16
C ASN A 95 4.24 -8.35 12.98
N ILE A 96 5.11 -8.41 11.98
CA ILE A 96 4.91 -9.26 10.80
C ILE A 96 5.12 -10.75 11.14
N PHE A 97 5.96 -11.05 12.12
CA PHE A 97 6.32 -12.42 12.49
C PHE A 97 5.56 -12.87 13.73
N VAL A 98 4.68 -13.85 13.54
CA VAL A 98 4.05 -14.59 14.64
C VAL A 98 5.11 -15.37 15.44
N ASN A 99 6.25 -15.70 14.81
CA ASN A 99 7.37 -16.36 15.47
C ASN A 99 8.73 -15.91 14.90
N LYS A 100 9.37 -14.93 15.55
CA LYS A 100 10.69 -14.38 15.18
C LYS A 100 11.83 -15.40 15.14
N ASN A 101 11.66 -16.59 15.76
CA ASN A 101 12.70 -17.61 15.82
C ASN A 101 12.66 -18.62 14.66
N THR A 102 11.62 -18.60 13.82
CA THR A 102 11.42 -19.60 12.76
C THR A 102 11.17 -19.00 11.37
N GLN A 103 11.11 -17.68 11.28
CA GLN A 103 10.77 -16.97 10.05
C GLN A 103 11.82 -15.90 9.75
N ILE A 104 12.22 -15.82 8.49
CA ILE A 104 13.17 -14.80 8.00
C ILE A 104 12.36 -13.72 7.28
N GLU A 105 12.57 -12.47 7.67
CA GLU A 105 12.00 -11.33 6.97
C GLU A 105 12.72 -11.06 5.65
N LEU A 106 11.99 -11.19 4.54
CA LEU A 106 12.47 -10.84 3.20
C LEU A 106 11.70 -9.68 2.56
N GLY A 107 10.72 -9.11 3.28
CA GLY A 107 9.80 -8.12 2.72
C GLY A 107 10.21 -6.66 2.93
N ILE A 108 11.05 -6.38 3.94
CA ILE A 108 11.34 -5.02 4.39
C ILE A 108 12.82 -4.92 4.70
N MET A 109 13.43 -3.87 4.19
CA MET A 109 14.81 -3.53 4.53
C MET A 109 14.80 -2.74 5.83
N SER A 110 14.93 -3.43 6.96
CA SER A 110 15.13 -2.82 8.28
C SER A 110 16.63 -2.63 8.56
N PRO A 111 17.05 -1.59 9.29
CA PRO A 111 18.41 -1.49 9.80
C PRO A 111 18.80 -2.72 10.62
N PHE A 112 20.07 -3.12 10.56
CA PHE A 112 20.60 -4.20 11.38
C PHE A 112 20.78 -3.74 12.83
N TYR A 113 19.75 -3.89 13.67
CA TYR A 113 19.82 -3.50 15.09
C TYR A 113 20.81 -4.33 15.92
N SER A 114 21.25 -5.48 15.41
CA SER A 114 22.25 -6.34 16.06
C SER A 114 23.61 -5.66 16.28
N VAL A 115 23.87 -4.54 15.59
CA VAL A 115 25.13 -3.78 15.71
C VAL A 115 24.96 -2.42 16.40
N ASP A 116 23.81 -2.12 17.01
CA ASP A 116 23.53 -0.81 17.61
C ASP A 116 24.58 -0.38 18.63
N ASN A 117 25.11 -1.30 19.43
CA ASN A 117 26.17 -1.01 20.39
C ASN A 117 27.47 -0.54 19.71
N ILE A 118 27.81 -1.14 18.57
CA ILE A 118 28.98 -0.76 17.76
C ILE A 118 28.71 0.60 17.11
N THR A 119 27.53 0.80 16.53
CA THR A 119 27.11 2.06 15.93
C THR A 119 27.15 3.21 16.94
N LEU A 120 26.66 2.98 18.17
CA LEU A 120 26.68 3.97 19.24
C LEU A 120 28.10 4.30 19.70
N ALA A 121 28.97 3.30 19.83
CA ALA A 121 30.37 3.50 20.17
C ALA A 121 31.09 4.35 19.10
N ALA A 122 30.93 4.00 17.83
CA ALA A 122 31.49 4.75 16.72
C ALA A 122 30.93 6.18 16.64
N ALA A 123 29.62 6.36 16.84
CA ALA A 123 29.00 7.69 16.86
C ALA A 123 29.60 8.59 17.96
N ARG A 124 29.83 8.05 19.17
CA ARG A 124 30.46 8.79 20.28
C ARG A 124 31.89 9.20 19.95
N GLU A 125 32.68 8.29 19.36
CA GLU A 125 34.05 8.58 18.93
C GLU A 125 34.08 9.72 17.90
N VAL A 126 33.20 9.66 16.89
CA VAL A 126 33.09 10.70 15.86
C VAL A 126 32.66 12.03 16.46
N ILE A 127 31.67 12.05 17.36
CA ILE A 127 31.20 13.28 18.02
C ILE A 127 32.29 13.93 18.88
N ASN A 128 33.14 13.12 19.54
CA ASN A 128 34.24 13.61 20.35
C ASN A 128 35.49 13.98 19.53
N SER A 129 35.50 13.70 18.22
CA SER A 129 36.61 14.08 17.35
C SER A 129 36.63 15.60 17.11
N PRO A 130 37.82 16.22 16.92
CA PRO A 130 37.93 17.64 16.61
C PRO A 130 37.16 18.03 15.32
N GLU A 131 36.98 17.05 14.43
CA GLU A 131 36.39 17.22 13.10
C GLU A 131 34.87 16.99 13.08
N ALA A 132 34.25 16.68 14.23
CA ALA A 132 32.83 16.38 14.35
C ALA A 132 31.96 17.46 13.68
N THR A 133 32.24 18.73 13.95
CA THR A 133 31.50 19.85 13.37
C THR A 133 31.66 19.94 11.86
N ARG A 134 32.81 19.52 11.30
CA ARG A 134 33.02 19.47 9.85
C ARG A 134 32.21 18.33 9.22
N LEU A 135 32.13 17.18 9.87
CA LEU A 135 31.39 16.01 9.39
C LEU A 135 29.87 16.22 9.40
N LEU A 136 29.37 17.10 10.28
CA LEU A 136 27.96 17.51 10.31
C LEU A 136 27.61 18.58 9.24
N ARG A 137 28.59 19.14 8.53
CA ARG A 137 28.33 20.09 7.45
C ARG A 137 27.88 19.34 6.20
N TYR A 138 26.84 19.84 5.55
CA TYR A 138 26.49 19.41 4.20
C TYR A 138 27.67 19.72 3.26
N GLY A 139 28.18 18.69 2.58
CA GLY A 139 29.17 18.86 1.52
C GLY A 139 28.57 19.59 0.31
N THR A 140 29.43 19.94 -0.65
CA THR A 140 28.96 20.49 -1.93
C THR A 140 28.00 19.50 -2.60
N PRO A 141 26.79 19.92 -3.01
CA PRO A 141 25.79 19.04 -3.60
C PRO A 141 26.19 18.59 -5.01
N ARG A 142 27.14 17.64 -5.10
CA ARG A 142 27.65 17.06 -6.35
C ARG A 142 26.69 16.06 -7.01
N GLY A 143 25.55 15.78 -6.38
CA GLY A 143 24.56 14.83 -6.90
C GLY A 143 24.02 15.26 -8.26
N MET A 144 23.70 16.55 -8.42
CA MET A 144 23.13 17.07 -9.68
C MET A 144 24.14 17.01 -10.84
N GLU A 145 25.40 17.38 -10.59
CA GLU A 145 26.48 17.28 -11.59
C GLU A 145 26.72 15.83 -12.03
N ARG A 146 26.71 14.88 -11.08
CA ARG A 146 26.89 13.45 -11.37
C ARG A 146 25.82 12.91 -12.33
N TYR A 147 24.59 13.40 -12.22
CA TYR A 147 23.47 12.98 -13.07
C TYR A 147 23.18 13.94 -14.23
N HIS A 148 24.07 14.90 -14.50
CA HIS A 148 23.91 15.90 -15.55
C HIS A 148 22.58 16.66 -15.48
N LEU A 149 22.10 16.92 -14.27
CA LEU A 149 20.87 17.66 -14.01
C LEU A 149 21.18 19.16 -13.87
N HIS A 150 20.53 19.99 -14.68
CA HIS A 150 20.67 21.44 -14.66
C HIS A 150 19.31 22.14 -14.45
N PRO A 151 18.62 21.91 -13.31
CA PRO A 151 17.33 22.54 -13.05
C PRO A 151 17.46 24.05 -12.81
N HIS A 152 16.45 24.80 -13.23
CA HIS A 152 16.30 26.19 -12.82
C HIS A 152 15.91 26.29 -11.34
N ARG A 153 16.20 27.43 -10.70
CA ARG A 153 15.96 27.63 -9.27
C ARG A 153 14.48 27.44 -8.91
N GLU A 154 13.57 27.78 -9.81
CA GLU A 154 12.11 27.61 -9.62
C GLU A 154 11.67 26.14 -9.68
N GLN A 155 12.50 25.23 -10.17
CA GLN A 155 12.22 23.79 -10.28
C GLN A 155 12.79 22.99 -9.10
N ILE A 156 13.41 23.65 -8.12
CA ILE A 156 13.98 23.03 -6.93
C ILE A 156 13.10 23.36 -5.73
N THR A 157 12.69 22.31 -5.01
CA THR A 157 12.05 22.44 -3.70
C THR A 157 12.81 21.64 -2.65
N PHE A 158 12.81 22.12 -1.41
CA PHE A 158 13.38 21.40 -0.29
C PHE A 158 12.30 20.55 0.38
N ALA A 159 12.68 19.34 0.80
CA ALA A 159 11.78 18.42 1.44
C ALA A 159 12.51 17.66 2.57
N SER A 160 11.75 17.25 3.57
CA SER A 160 12.22 16.44 4.70
C SER A 160 12.32 14.96 4.31
N GLY A 161 13.12 14.67 3.29
CA GLY A 161 13.32 13.31 2.76
C GLY A 161 12.46 12.97 1.54
N SER A 162 12.72 11.79 0.95
CA SER A 162 12.16 11.37 -0.34
C SER A 162 10.64 11.17 -0.33
N GLN A 163 10.08 10.60 0.74
CA GLN A 163 8.62 10.41 0.85
C GLN A 163 7.88 11.75 0.99
N ASN A 164 8.45 12.70 1.74
CA ASN A 164 7.90 14.04 1.85
C ASN A 164 7.96 14.77 0.50
N ALA A 165 9.10 14.68 -0.20
CA ALA A 165 9.24 15.24 -1.56
C ALA A 165 8.20 14.65 -2.51
N LEU A 166 8.05 13.33 -2.52
CA LEU A 166 7.11 12.64 -3.39
C LEU A 166 5.65 13.07 -3.13
N ASN A 167 5.26 13.19 -1.86
CA ASN A 167 3.92 13.65 -1.49
C ASN A 167 3.68 15.09 -1.95
N ILE A 168 4.65 15.99 -1.75
CA ILE A 168 4.57 17.38 -2.22
C ILE A 168 4.42 17.44 -3.75
N VAL A 169 5.24 16.67 -4.48
CA VAL A 169 5.19 16.61 -5.95
C VAL A 169 3.83 16.11 -6.43
N LEU A 170 3.32 15.00 -5.85
CA LEU A 170 2.04 14.44 -6.28
C LEU A 170 0.88 15.38 -5.95
N ALA A 171 0.88 16.03 -4.79
CA ALA A 171 -0.17 16.97 -4.40
C ALA A 171 -0.13 18.28 -5.19
N ALA A 172 1.05 18.69 -5.69
CA ALA A 172 1.21 19.92 -6.47
C ALA A 172 0.88 19.73 -7.96
N LEU A 173 1.09 18.53 -8.51
CA LEU A 173 1.00 18.28 -9.95
C LEU A 173 -0.27 17.55 -10.39
N PHE A 174 -1.00 16.92 -9.48
CA PHE A 174 -2.14 16.09 -9.81
C PHE A 174 -3.38 16.44 -9.01
N ASP A 175 -4.52 16.39 -9.69
CA ASP A 175 -5.84 16.59 -9.11
C ASP A 175 -6.56 15.27 -8.81
N TYR A 176 -7.69 15.39 -8.12
CA TYR A 176 -8.56 14.26 -7.81
C TYR A 176 -8.92 13.45 -9.08
N ARG A 177 -8.63 12.13 -9.05
CA ARG A 177 -8.84 11.15 -10.14
C ARG A 177 -7.95 11.33 -11.37
N ASP A 178 -6.92 12.15 -11.31
CA ASP A 178 -5.88 12.12 -12.32
C ASP A 178 -5.21 10.75 -12.38
N LYS A 179 -4.60 10.47 -13.54
CA LYS A 179 -4.10 9.16 -13.88
C LYS A 179 -2.61 9.20 -14.10
N ILE A 180 -1.91 8.28 -13.45
CA ILE A 180 -0.48 8.11 -13.58
C ILE A 180 -0.19 6.72 -14.13
N ALA A 181 0.57 6.65 -15.21
CA ALA A 181 1.16 5.40 -15.69
C ALA A 181 2.38 5.06 -14.84
N VAL A 182 2.44 3.83 -14.34
CA VAL A 182 3.49 3.32 -13.45
C VAL A 182 4.00 1.97 -13.94
N ASP A 183 5.21 1.57 -13.54
CA ASP A 183 5.69 0.20 -13.71
C ASP A 183 4.68 -0.83 -13.17
N GLU A 184 4.61 -2.00 -13.80
CA GLU A 184 3.75 -3.11 -13.37
C GLU A 184 3.94 -3.45 -11.88
N TYR A 185 5.20 -3.39 -11.43
CA TYR A 185 5.58 -3.55 -10.03
C TYR A 185 6.25 -2.26 -9.53
N THR A 186 5.44 -1.35 -8.99
CA THR A 186 5.92 -0.06 -8.47
C THR A 186 6.10 -0.03 -6.95
N TYR A 187 6.70 1.05 -6.45
CA TYR A 187 7.03 1.23 -5.04
C TYR A 187 5.76 1.36 -4.16
N PRO A 188 5.62 0.56 -3.08
CA PRO A 188 4.40 0.56 -2.25
C PRO A 188 4.03 1.92 -1.65
N SER A 189 5.00 2.74 -1.24
CA SER A 189 4.67 4.07 -0.69
C SER A 189 4.12 5.01 -1.77
N PHE A 190 4.52 4.85 -3.03
CA PHE A 190 3.93 5.61 -4.15
C PHE A 190 2.45 5.24 -4.31
N VAL A 191 2.13 3.94 -4.26
CA VAL A 191 0.74 3.45 -4.28
C VAL A 191 -0.07 4.02 -3.11
N GLY A 192 0.53 4.04 -1.91
CA GLY A 192 -0.09 4.62 -0.72
C GLY A 192 -0.43 6.10 -0.87
N ILE A 193 0.51 6.91 -1.37
CA ILE A 193 0.29 8.35 -1.58
C ILE A 193 -0.75 8.59 -2.68
N ALA A 194 -0.67 7.85 -3.80
CA ALA A 194 -1.64 7.97 -4.88
C ALA A 194 -3.07 7.68 -4.41
N ASN A 195 -3.26 6.63 -3.59
CA ASN A 195 -4.56 6.32 -3.01
C ASN A 195 -5.06 7.43 -2.07
N LEU A 196 -4.18 7.99 -1.23
CA LEU A 196 -4.52 9.11 -0.34
C LEU A 196 -5.02 10.33 -1.13
N LEU A 197 -4.35 10.65 -2.23
CA LEU A 197 -4.68 11.76 -3.12
C LEU A 197 -5.78 11.42 -4.14
N ASN A 198 -6.32 10.19 -4.11
CA ASN A 198 -7.30 9.68 -5.07
C ASN A 198 -6.82 9.73 -6.54
N ILE A 199 -5.52 9.59 -6.75
CA ILE A 199 -4.88 9.45 -8.05
C ILE A 199 -5.02 7.98 -8.49
N LYS A 200 -5.36 7.76 -9.75
CA LYS A 200 -5.52 6.42 -10.34
C LYS A 200 -4.22 5.97 -10.98
N LEU A 201 -3.70 4.84 -10.52
CA LEU A 201 -2.50 4.23 -11.11
C LEU A 201 -2.88 3.24 -12.22
N PHE A 202 -2.15 3.32 -13.33
CA PHE A 202 -2.27 2.42 -14.48
C PHE A 202 -0.95 1.65 -14.63
N PRO A 203 -0.91 0.36 -14.28
CA PRO A 203 0.29 -0.45 -14.44
C PRO A 203 0.56 -0.68 -15.94
N ILE A 204 1.80 -0.46 -16.35
CA ILE A 204 2.30 -0.73 -17.68
C ILE A 204 3.13 -2.01 -17.61
N LYS A 205 2.85 -2.97 -18.49
CA LYS A 205 3.60 -4.22 -18.54
C LYS A 205 5.08 -3.97 -18.83
N ASN A 206 5.91 -4.77 -18.20
CA ASN A 206 7.35 -4.71 -18.43
C ASN A 206 7.77 -5.72 -19.52
N ASP A 207 8.84 -5.38 -20.23
CA ASP A 207 9.67 -6.31 -21.00
C ASP A 207 11.00 -6.54 -20.28
N ASP A 208 11.96 -7.21 -20.94
CA ASP A 208 13.27 -7.54 -20.36
C ASP A 208 14.10 -6.30 -19.97
N TYR A 209 13.71 -5.10 -20.42
CA TYR A 209 14.40 -3.84 -20.17
C TYR A 209 13.62 -2.90 -19.24
N GLY A 210 12.47 -3.33 -18.69
CA GLY A 210 11.62 -2.50 -17.83
C GLY A 210 10.29 -2.14 -18.51
N MET A 211 9.75 -0.95 -18.23
CA MET A 211 8.45 -0.52 -18.77
C MET A 211 8.40 -0.59 -20.30
N ASN A 212 7.46 -1.36 -20.86
CA ASN A 212 7.33 -1.48 -22.30
C ASN A 212 6.82 -0.17 -22.95
N PRO A 213 7.60 0.48 -23.84
CA PRO A 213 7.23 1.78 -24.40
C PRO A 213 6.00 1.74 -25.33
N GLU A 214 5.80 0.63 -26.05
CA GLU A 214 4.63 0.48 -26.92
C GLU A 214 3.34 0.38 -26.11
N GLU A 215 3.38 -0.37 -25.02
CA GLU A 215 2.24 -0.52 -24.12
C GLU A 215 1.94 0.79 -23.38
N LEU A 216 2.97 1.50 -22.92
CA LEU A 216 2.83 2.86 -22.39
C LEU A 216 2.13 3.78 -23.40
N GLY A 217 2.57 3.75 -24.67
CA GLY A 217 1.99 4.54 -25.75
C GLY A 217 0.52 4.22 -26.01
N LYS A 218 0.14 2.94 -26.00
CA LYS A 218 -1.26 2.50 -26.13
C LYS A 218 -2.11 3.01 -24.95
N ILE A 219 -1.64 2.83 -23.72
CA ILE A 219 -2.37 3.23 -22.51
C ILE A 219 -2.55 4.74 -22.44
N CYS A 220 -1.52 5.52 -22.79
CA CYS A 220 -1.61 6.98 -22.83
C CYS A 220 -2.71 7.48 -23.78
N ARG A 221 -2.83 6.87 -24.97
CA ARG A 221 -3.86 7.21 -25.96
C ARG A 221 -5.27 6.86 -25.49
N LEU A 222 -5.43 5.72 -24.84
CA LEU A 222 -6.75 5.23 -24.40
C LEU A 222 -7.26 5.93 -23.14
N ASN A 223 -6.36 6.32 -22.23
CA ASN A 223 -6.74 6.68 -20.87
C ASN A 223 -6.59 8.15 -20.49
N LYS A 224 -6.09 9.05 -21.36
CA LYS A 224 -5.78 10.46 -21.00
C LYS A 224 -4.95 10.52 -19.71
N ILE A 225 -3.71 10.03 -19.80
CA ILE A 225 -2.76 9.98 -18.68
C ILE A 225 -2.14 11.36 -18.46
N GLN A 226 -2.10 11.83 -17.21
CA GLN A 226 -1.53 13.12 -16.80
C GLN A 226 -0.07 13.00 -16.35
N GLY A 227 0.33 11.84 -15.83
CA GLY A 227 1.67 11.60 -15.29
C GLY A 227 2.25 10.26 -15.71
N LYS A 228 3.58 10.17 -15.78
CA LYS A 228 4.32 8.95 -16.09
C LYS A 228 5.51 8.88 -15.14
N THR A 229 5.74 7.73 -14.53
CA THR A 229 6.87 7.50 -13.62
C THR A 229 7.57 6.22 -13.98
#